data_AF-A0A0P7ZI94-F1
#
_entry.id   AF-A0A0P7ZI94-F1
#
_cell.length_a   1.000
_cell.length_b   1.000
_cell.length_c   1.000
_cell.angle_alpha   90.00
_cell.angle_beta   90.00
_cell.angle_gamma   90.00
#
_symmetry.space_group_name_H-M   'P 1'
#
loop_
_entity.id
_entity.type
_entity.pdbx_description
1 polymer ?
#
loop_
_entity_poly.entity_id
_entity_poly.type
_entity_poly.pdbx_seq_one_letter_code
_entity_poly.pdbx_strand_id
1 'polypeptide(L)'
;MRQWPVQLTLVSPQASYFKDADLLVAADCVPFAYPNFHHDFLAGKSLVIGCPKLDDADFYIDKLTELIKTSNIKSITLVNMEVPCCFGLQRIVEEAVKKSGKVLPIRQTVITIKGEKQ
;
A
#
# COMPACT_ATOMS: atom_id res chain seq x y z
N MET A 1 -3.50 8.34 -13.51
CA MET A 1 -2.75 8.49 -12.25
C MET A 1 -3.40 9.60 -11.45
N ARG A 2 -3.66 9.42 -10.15
CA ARG A 2 -4.40 10.40 -9.33
C ARG A 2 -3.50 11.34 -8.52
N GLN A 3 -2.27 10.93 -8.25
CA GLN A 3 -1.37 11.66 -7.35
C GLN A 3 0.12 11.36 -7.63
N TRP A 4 0.95 12.31 -7.23
CA TRP A 4 2.42 12.24 -7.07
C TRP A 4 2.78 13.19 -5.90
N PRO A 5 3.68 12.86 -4.94
CA PRO A 5 4.47 11.63 -4.80
C PRO A 5 3.69 10.34 -4.57
N VAL A 6 4.30 9.18 -4.83
CA VAL A 6 3.75 7.83 -4.51
C VAL A 6 4.59 7.04 -3.51
N GLN A 7 5.85 7.39 -3.31
CA GLN A 7 6.72 6.74 -2.31
C GLN A 7 6.17 7.00 -0.91
N LEU A 8 5.95 5.96 -0.11
CA LEU A 8 5.37 6.09 1.23
C LEU A 8 6.20 7.06 2.09
N THR A 9 7.52 7.05 1.95
CA THR A 9 8.43 7.98 2.63
C THR A 9 8.22 9.45 2.25
N LEU A 10 7.72 9.74 1.04
CA LEU A 10 7.59 11.10 0.52
C LEU A 10 6.17 11.68 0.63
N VAL A 11 5.13 10.85 0.68
CA VAL A 11 3.74 11.36 0.73
C VAL A 11 3.43 12.05 2.05
N SER A 12 2.59 13.09 2.01
CA SER A 12 1.99 13.63 3.22
C SER A 12 0.75 12.80 3.59
N PRO A 13 0.62 12.31 4.83
CA PRO A 13 -0.57 11.59 5.29
C PRO A 13 -1.88 12.39 5.18
N GLN A 14 -1.80 13.73 5.18
CA GLN A 14 -2.93 14.65 5.10
C GLN A 14 -3.25 15.11 3.66
N ALA A 15 -2.57 14.56 2.66
CA ALA A 15 -2.80 14.96 1.28
C ALA A 15 -4.24 14.67 0.84
N SER A 16 -4.86 15.60 0.12
CA SER A 16 -6.29 15.58 -0.22
C SER A 16 -6.73 14.35 -1.01
N TYR A 17 -5.82 13.75 -1.79
CA TYR A 17 -6.09 12.53 -2.54
C TYR A 17 -6.25 11.28 -1.65
N PHE A 18 -5.86 11.31 -0.38
CA PHE A 18 -6.13 10.21 0.55
C PHE A 18 -7.51 10.31 1.21
N LYS A 19 -8.13 11.49 1.20
CA LYS A 19 -9.43 11.70 1.86
C LYS A 19 -10.50 10.80 1.25
N ASP A 20 -11.15 10.00 2.10
CA ASP A 20 -12.23 9.08 1.74
C ASP A 20 -11.84 8.09 0.61
N ALA A 21 -10.55 7.76 0.50
CA ALA A 21 -10.00 6.97 -0.59
C ALA A 21 -10.01 5.46 -0.31
N ASP A 22 -10.05 4.68 -1.39
CA ASP A 22 -9.56 3.31 -1.38
C ASP A 22 -8.04 3.35 -1.57
N LEU A 23 -7.29 2.88 -0.57
CA LEU A 23 -5.84 2.90 -0.56
C LEU A 23 -5.28 1.64 -1.23
N LEU A 24 -4.33 1.83 -2.13
CA LEU A 24 -3.49 0.79 -2.70
C LEU A 24 -2.10 0.91 -2.07
N VAL A 25 -1.67 -0.14 -1.38
CA VAL A 25 -0.30 -0.29 -0.88
C VAL A 25 0.37 -1.33 -1.76
N ALA A 26 1.43 -0.96 -2.49
CA ALA A 26 2.11 -1.89 -3.39
C ALA A 26 3.61 -1.98 -3.09
N ALA A 27 4.17 -3.18 -3.20
CA ALA A 27 5.62 -3.34 -3.18
C ALA A 27 6.24 -2.71 -4.44
N ASP A 28 7.40 -2.07 -4.31
CA ASP A 28 8.04 -1.29 -5.40
C ASP A 28 8.19 -2.06 -6.72
N CYS A 29 8.48 -3.36 -6.66
CA CYS A 29 8.68 -4.18 -7.85
C CYS A 29 7.37 -4.49 -8.60
N VAL A 30 6.21 -4.42 -7.94
CA VAL A 30 4.94 -4.89 -8.51
C VAL A 30 4.53 -4.16 -9.78
N PRO A 31 4.55 -2.81 -9.87
CA PRO A 31 4.16 -2.10 -11.09
C PRO A 31 5.02 -2.46 -12.31
N PHE A 32 6.26 -2.90 -12.09
CA PHE A 32 7.19 -3.30 -13.13
C PHE A 32 7.10 -4.80 -13.47
N ALA A 33 6.77 -5.63 -12.48
CA ALA A 33 6.62 -7.08 -12.66
C ALA A 33 5.25 -7.48 -13.22
N TYR A 34 4.20 -6.68 -12.98
CA TYR A 34 2.84 -6.94 -13.44
C TYR A 34 2.37 -5.87 -14.45
N PRO A 35 2.40 -6.13 -15.77
CA PRO A 35 2.10 -5.14 -16.80
C PRO A 35 0.71 -4.48 -16.67
N ASN A 36 -0.28 -5.23 -16.16
CA ASN A 36 -1.66 -4.75 -16.02
C ASN A 36 -1.91 -4.00 -14.69
N PHE A 37 -0.86 -3.62 -13.95
CA PHE A 37 -0.99 -2.99 -12.62
C PHE A 37 -1.93 -1.78 -12.60
N HIS A 38 -1.81 -0.91 -13.60
CA HIS A 38 -2.60 0.32 -13.66
C HIS A 38 -4.09 0.05 -13.83
N HIS A 39 -4.43 -0.96 -14.64
CA HIS A 39 -5.80 -1.35 -14.93
C HIS A 39 -6.42 -2.09 -13.75
N ASP A 40 -5.73 -3.10 -13.23
CA ASP A 40 -6.28 -4.02 -12.24
C ASP A 40 -6.27 -3.46 -10.81
N PHE A 41 -5.29 -2.59 -10.47
CA PHE A 41 -5.10 -2.13 -9.09
C PHE A 41 -5.20 -0.61 -8.95
N LEU A 42 -4.53 0.17 -9.81
CA LEU A 42 -4.43 1.62 -9.60
C LEU A 42 -5.71 2.39 -9.93
N ALA A 43 -6.52 1.90 -10.86
CA ALA A 43 -7.72 2.59 -11.33
C ALA A 43 -8.66 2.94 -10.16
N GLY A 44 -8.90 4.24 -9.95
CA GLY A 44 -9.80 4.73 -8.91
C GLY A 44 -9.21 4.81 -7.49
N LYS A 45 -8.00 4.30 -7.25
CA LYS A 45 -7.37 4.23 -5.93
C LYS A 45 -6.27 5.28 -5.73
N SER A 46 -5.98 5.57 -4.47
CA SER A 46 -4.80 6.33 -4.07
C SER A 46 -3.69 5.36 -3.72
N LEU A 47 -2.49 5.60 -4.22
CA LEU A 47 -1.35 4.67 -4.18
C LEU A 47 -0.26 5.17 -3.22
N VAL A 48 0.25 4.24 -2.42
CA VAL A 48 1.56 4.32 -1.79
C VAL A 48 2.39 3.09 -2.17
N ILE A 49 3.68 3.29 -2.42
CA ILE A 49 4.64 2.21 -2.66
C ILE A 49 5.75 2.20 -1.61
N GLY A 50 6.35 1.03 -1.41
CA GLY A 50 7.54 0.88 -0.59
C GLY A 50 8.08 -0.55 -0.59
N CYS A 51 9.30 -0.73 -0.08
CA CYS A 51 9.96 -2.02 -0.03
C CYS A 51 10.33 -2.38 1.42
N PRO A 52 9.66 -3.36 2.05
CA PRO A 52 9.94 -3.74 3.44
C PRO A 52 11.37 -4.28 3.68
N LYS A 53 12.13 -4.57 2.61
CA LYS A 53 13.54 -4.98 2.70
C LYS A 53 14.51 -3.80 2.74
N LEU A 54 14.15 -2.67 2.13
CA LEU A 54 15.02 -1.52 1.95
C LEU A 54 14.69 -0.39 2.93
N ASP A 55 13.44 -0.35 3.39
CA ASP A 55 12.89 0.72 4.20
C ASP A 55 12.70 0.32 5.67
N ASP A 56 12.58 1.33 6.52
CA ASP A 56 12.30 1.17 7.94
C ASP A 56 10.82 0.80 8.16
N ALA A 57 10.60 -0.39 8.70
CA ALA A 57 9.27 -0.94 8.94
C ALA A 57 8.49 -0.17 10.00
N ASP A 58 9.13 0.30 11.07
CA ASP A 58 8.47 1.04 12.15
C ASP A 58 8.03 2.42 11.64
N PHE A 59 8.89 3.07 10.84
CA PHE A 59 8.54 4.31 10.15
C PHE A 59 7.33 4.13 9.22
N TYR A 60 7.27 3.04 8.45
CA TYR A 60 6.12 2.74 7.60
C TYR A 60 4.84 2.50 8.40
N ILE A 61 4.94 1.74 9.49
CA ILE A 61 3.81 1.46 10.37
C ILE A 61 3.25 2.77 10.91
N ASP A 62 4.09 3.65 11.45
CA ASP A 62 3.65 4.89 12.07
C ASP A 62 3.06 5.86 11.03
N LYS A 63 3.67 5.95 9.84
CA LYS A 63 3.18 6.80 8.76
C LYS A 63 1.86 6.33 8.16
N LEU A 64 1.70 5.03 7.94
CA LEU A 64 0.42 4.46 7.53
C LEU A 64 -0.63 4.61 8.63
N THR A 65 -0.25 4.44 9.89
CA THR A 65 -1.15 4.66 11.03
C THR A 65 -1.73 6.08 10.99
N GLU A 66 -0.87 7.08 10.81
CA GLU A 66 -1.28 8.48 10.70
C GLU A 66 -2.19 8.72 9.50
N LEU A 67 -1.83 8.19 8.32
CA LEU A 67 -2.62 8.30 7.10
C LEU A 67 -4.03 7.71 7.29
N ILE A 68 -4.12 6.51 7.86
CA ILE A 68 -5.39 5.83 8.11
C ILE A 68 -6.26 6.61 9.10
N LYS A 69 -5.66 7.16 10.17
CA LYS A 69 -6.37 7.98 11.16
C LYS A 69 -6.93 9.27 10.58
N THR A 70 -6.13 9.98 9.78
CA THR A 70 -6.41 11.35 9.35
C THR A 70 -7.24 11.44 8.08
N SER A 71 -7.15 10.45 7.19
CA SER A 71 -7.72 10.53 5.85
C SER A 71 -9.01 9.72 5.63
N ASN A 72 -9.55 9.06 6.65
CA ASN A 72 -10.77 8.26 6.55
C ASN A 72 -10.73 7.22 5.41
N ILE A 73 -9.68 6.38 5.41
CA ILE A 73 -9.48 5.34 4.39
C ILE A 73 -10.62 4.32 4.44
N LYS A 74 -11.23 4.06 3.28
CA LYS A 74 -12.40 3.17 3.14
C LYS A 74 -12.02 1.70 3.06
N SER A 75 -10.95 1.39 2.33
CA SER A 75 -10.42 0.04 2.17
C SER A 75 -8.93 0.09 1.86
N ILE A 76 -8.22 -1.02 2.13
CA ILE A 76 -6.84 -1.20 1.72
C ILE A 76 -6.75 -2.39 0.77
N THR A 77 -6.16 -2.18 -0.40
CA THR A 77 -5.66 -3.23 -1.28
C THR A 77 -4.15 -3.29 -1.13
N LEU A 78 -3.63 -4.44 -0.72
CA LEU A 78 -2.20 -4.72 -0.63
C LEU A 78 -1.80 -5.58 -1.81
N VAL A 79 -0.77 -5.17 -2.55
CA VAL A 79 -0.21 -5.97 -3.64
C VAL A 79 1.28 -6.16 -3.42
N ASN A 80 1.73 -7.40 -3.30
CA ASN A 80 3.12 -7.74 -3.00
C ASN A 80 3.60 -8.89 -3.88
N MET A 81 4.92 -9.04 -4.01
CA MET A 81 5.50 -10.19 -4.73
C MET A 81 5.43 -11.45 -3.86
N GLU A 82 5.44 -12.64 -4.48
CA GLU A 82 5.43 -13.95 -3.80
C GLU A 82 6.71 -14.28 -3.00
N VAL A 83 7.73 -13.42 -3.08
CA VAL A 83 9.01 -13.64 -2.41
C VAL A 83 8.94 -13.31 -0.92
N PRO A 84 9.70 -14.02 -0.05
CA PRO A 84 9.65 -13.86 1.40
C PRO A 84 9.82 -12.42 1.88
N CYS A 85 10.68 -11.64 1.21
CA CYS A 85 10.94 -10.26 1.64
C CYS A 85 9.71 -9.35 1.52
N CYS A 86 8.77 -9.63 0.63
CA CYS A 86 7.61 -8.79 0.39
C CYS A 86 6.46 -9.02 1.37
N PHE A 87 6.42 -10.16 2.09
CA PHE A 87 5.41 -10.41 3.12
C PHE A 87 5.53 -9.49 4.34
N GLY A 88 6.69 -8.86 4.55
CA GLY A 88 6.84 -7.82 5.57
C GLY A 88 5.88 -6.64 5.37
N LEU A 89 5.49 -6.35 4.12
CA LEU A 89 4.56 -5.26 3.81
C LEU A 89 3.15 -5.55 4.33
N GLN A 90 2.73 -6.83 4.33
CA GLN A 90 1.46 -7.25 4.93
C GLN A 90 1.42 -6.95 6.42
N ARG A 91 2.45 -7.39 7.15
CA ARG A 91 2.57 -7.13 8.59
C ARG A 91 2.54 -5.63 8.90
N ILE A 92 3.26 -4.82 8.11
CA ILE A 92 3.28 -3.36 8.26
C ILE A 92 1.87 -2.77 8.14
N VAL A 93 1.11 -3.18 7.11
CA VAL A 93 -0.26 -2.69 6.88
C VAL A 93 -1.20 -3.13 8.00
N GLU A 94 -1.15 -4.40 8.41
CA GLU A 94 -2.00 -4.95 9.48
C GLU A 94 -1.74 -4.25 10.81
N GLU A 95 -0.47 -4.04 11.19
CA GLU A 95 -0.12 -3.33 12.41
C GLU A 95 -0.49 -1.84 12.34
N ALA A 96 -0.36 -1.20 11.18
CA ALA A 96 -0.80 0.18 11.00
C ALA A 96 -2.33 0.33 11.17
N VAL A 97 -3.12 -0.59 10.59
CA VAL A 97 -4.57 -0.60 10.77
C VAL A 97 -4.92 -0.82 12.25
N LYS A 98 -4.27 -1.78 12.91
CA LYS A 98 -4.47 -2.04 14.34
C LYS A 98 -4.14 -0.82 15.21
N LYS A 99 -2.96 -0.20 15.03
CA LYS A 99 -2.54 1.03 15.73
C LYS A 99 -3.42 2.24 15.38
N SER A 100 -4.08 2.23 14.22
CA SER A 100 -5.00 3.29 13.82
C SER A 100 -6.29 3.31 14.65
N GLY A 101 -6.66 2.16 15.26
CA GLY A 101 -7.94 1.97 15.94
C GLY A 101 -9.14 1.90 14.99
N LYS A 102 -8.92 1.86 13.66
CA LYS A 102 -9.96 1.71 12.65
C LYS A 102 -10.19 0.24 12.33
N VAL A 103 -11.41 -0.07 11.91
CA VAL A 103 -11.79 -1.38 11.36
C VAL A 103 -12.16 -1.15 9.89
N LEU A 104 -11.35 -1.68 8.98
CA LEU A 104 -11.53 -1.53 7.54
C LEU A 104 -11.05 -2.78 6.80
N PRO A 105 -11.62 -3.11 5.63
CA PRO A 105 -11.26 -4.31 4.89
C PRO A 105 -9.87 -4.17 4.27
N ILE A 106 -9.02 -5.18 4.49
CA ILE A 106 -7.72 -5.36 3.84
C ILE A 106 -7.85 -6.52 2.85
N ARG A 107 -7.51 -6.30 1.59
CA ARG A 107 -7.45 -7.34 0.55
C ARG A 107 -6.02 -7.46 0.06
N GLN A 108 -5.47 -8.67 0.11
CA GLN A 108 -4.14 -8.94 -0.41
C GLN A 108 -4.21 -9.61 -1.77
N THR A 109 -3.30 -9.26 -2.65
CA THR A 109 -3.05 -9.95 -3.92
C THR A 109 -1.56 -10.17 -4.08
N VAL A 110 -1.18 -11.39 -4.44
CA VAL A 110 0.22 -11.78 -4.60
C VAL A 110 0.55 -11.89 -6.09
N ILE A 111 1.65 -11.25 -6.50
CA ILE A 111 2.20 -11.35 -7.85
C ILE A 111 3.38 -12.31 -7.84
N THR A 112 3.35 -13.30 -8.73
CA THR A 112 4.45 -14.26 -8.85
C THR A 112 5.71 -13.62 -9.45
N ILE A 113 6.86 -14.28 -9.32
CA ILE A 113 8.09 -13.86 -10.00
C ILE A 113 7.99 -13.91 -11.53
N LYS A 114 6.96 -14.58 -12.05
CA LYS A 114 6.62 -14.64 -13.48
C LYS A 114 5.69 -13.51 -13.93
N GLY A 115 5.24 -12.65 -13.01
CA GLY A 115 4.32 -11.56 -13.31
C GLY A 115 2.87 -12.00 -13.45
N GLU A 116 2.46 -13.06 -12.76
CA GLU A 116 1.10 -13.58 -12.76
C GLU A 116 0.40 -13.24 -11.44
N LYS A 117 -0.92 -13.05 -11.48
CA LYS A 117 -1.74 -12.72 -10.31
C LYS A 117 -2.31 -14.00 -9.67
N GLN A 118 -2.09 -14.19 -8.37
CA GLN A 118 -2.68 -15.26 -7.55
C GLN A 118 -4.01 -14.83 -6.91
#